data_AF-A0A1B6LR37-F1
#
_entry.id   AF-A0A1B6LR37-F1
#
_cell.length_a   1.000
_cell.length_b   1.000
_cell.length_c   1.000
_cell.angle_alpha   90.00
_cell.angle_beta   90.00
_cell.angle_gamma   90.00
#
_symmetry.space_group_name_H-M   'P 1'
#
loop_
_entity.id
_entity.type
_entity.pdbx_description
1 polymer ?
#
loop_
_entity_poly.entity_id
_entity_poly.type
_entity_poly.pdbx_seq_one_letter_code
_entity_poly.pdbx_strand_id
1 'polypeptide(L)'
;SPTRSQIVALALLPLLAAVAGQRITTIQLDGTQYFISRMNPYSPELNYFLAYQYCRSIGLQLASFETKEKADAMMQYLTNAGYNKYDFWTSGNRLGTDMMIWMSTGLPFNATFDYMRRSESED
;
A
#
# COMPACT_ATOMS: atom_id res chain seq x y z
N SER A 1 43.70 -32.07 42.11
CA SER A 1 43.32 -30.81 41.45
C SER A 1 42.64 -31.10 40.12
N PRO A 2 41.34 -30.86 39.97
CA PRO A 2 40.73 -30.74 38.66
C PRO A 2 40.29 -29.29 38.42
N THR A 3 40.84 -28.69 37.36
CA THR A 3 40.43 -27.41 36.81
C THR A 3 39.03 -27.54 36.20
N ARG A 4 38.08 -26.79 36.75
CA ARG A 4 36.68 -26.74 36.32
C ARG A 4 36.59 -25.95 35.02
N SER A 5 36.60 -26.63 33.88
CA SER A 5 36.29 -26.02 32.58
C SER A 5 34.89 -25.40 32.63
N GLN A 6 34.82 -24.07 32.62
CA GLN A 6 33.57 -23.36 32.46
C GLN A 6 33.21 -23.35 30.97
N ILE A 7 32.27 -24.22 30.59
CA ILE A 7 31.59 -24.12 29.30
C ILE A 7 30.66 -22.90 29.40
N VAL A 8 31.06 -21.79 28.81
CA VAL A 8 30.19 -20.62 28.64
C VAL A 8 29.18 -20.96 27.55
N ALA A 9 27.96 -21.32 27.94
CA ALA A 9 26.85 -21.48 27.01
C ALA A 9 26.44 -20.09 26.50
N LEU A 10 26.87 -19.71 25.28
CA LEU A 10 26.28 -18.58 24.57
C LEU A 10 24.82 -18.94 24.24
N ALA A 11 23.88 -18.46 25.05
CA ALA A 11 22.47 -18.51 24.72
C ALA A 11 22.24 -17.61 23.50
N LEU A 12 22.05 -18.21 22.32
CA LEU A 12 21.48 -17.54 21.15
C LEU A 12 20.03 -17.21 21.48
N LEU A 13 19.81 -16.06 22.11
CA LEU A 13 18.48 -15.47 22.22
C LEU A 13 18.01 -15.16 20.79
N PRO A 14 16.92 -15.77 20.31
CA PRO A 14 16.34 -15.32 19.05
C PRO A 14 15.96 -13.85 19.25
N LEU A 15 16.54 -12.95 18.44
CA LEU A 15 16.02 -11.59 18.31
C LEU A 15 14.59 -11.73 17.76
N LEU A 16 13.61 -11.77 18.66
CA LEU A 16 12.24 -11.41 18.33
C LEU A 16 12.28 -9.92 18.00
N ALA A 17 12.63 -9.60 16.75
CA ALA A 17 12.38 -8.28 16.21
C ALA A 17 10.87 -8.08 16.29
N ALA A 18 10.43 -7.31 17.28
CA ALA A 18 9.07 -6.86 17.35
C ALA A 18 8.79 -6.11 16.03
N VAL A 19 7.95 -6.67 15.17
CA VAL A 19 7.44 -6.00 13.98
C VAL A 19 6.42 -4.94 14.42
N ALA A 20 6.84 -4.05 15.32
CA ALA A 20 6.10 -2.88 15.72
C ALA A 20 6.39 -1.81 14.66
N GLY A 21 5.62 -1.78 13.57
CA GLY A 21 5.85 -0.76 12.54
C GLY A 21 4.84 -0.66 11.42
N GLN A 22 4.34 -1.79 10.90
CA GLN A 22 3.43 -1.77 9.75
C GLN A 22 1.99 -2.03 10.16
N ARG A 23 1.17 -0.98 10.25
CA ARG A 23 -0.30 -1.14 10.31
C ARG A 23 -0.83 -1.40 8.89
N ILE A 24 -0.47 -2.56 8.32
CA ILE A 24 -1.04 -3.06 7.08
C ILE A 24 -2.28 -3.88 7.43
N THR A 25 -3.43 -3.49 6.89
CA THR A 25 -4.66 -4.28 6.94
C THR A 25 -4.80 -5.04 5.63
N THR A 26 -5.09 -6.34 5.70
CA THR A 26 -5.33 -7.17 4.52
C THR A 26 -6.82 -7.37 4.31
N ILE A 27 -7.28 -7.25 3.07
CA ILE A 27 -8.67 -7.50 2.68
C ILE A 27 -8.74 -8.35 1.43
N GLN A 28 -9.88 -9.00 1.21
CA GLN A 28 -10.19 -9.74 0.00
C GLN A 28 -11.41 -9.11 -0.66
N LEU A 29 -11.28 -8.74 -1.93
CA LEU A 29 -12.39 -8.26 -2.77
C LEU A 29 -12.32 -8.98 -4.11
N ASP A 30 -13.42 -9.64 -4.51
CA ASP A 30 -13.54 -10.38 -5.78
C ASP A 30 -12.36 -11.32 -6.07
N GLY A 31 -11.92 -12.06 -5.05
CA GLY A 31 -10.79 -13.00 -5.16
C GLY A 31 -9.40 -12.35 -5.24
N THR A 32 -9.32 -11.02 -5.16
CA THR A 32 -8.05 -10.27 -5.13
C THR A 32 -7.74 -9.83 -3.70
N GLN A 33 -6.50 -10.08 -3.27
CA GLN A 33 -6.01 -9.66 -1.96
C GLN A 33 -5.43 -8.24 -2.05
N TYR A 34 -5.92 -7.33 -1.22
CA TYR A 34 -5.43 -5.96 -1.11
C TYR A 34 -4.80 -5.69 0.25
N PHE A 35 -3.81 -4.81 0.26
CA PHE A 35 -3.08 -4.39 1.44
C PHE A 35 -3.24 -2.88 1.64
N ILE A 36 -3.85 -2.49 2.75
CA ILE A 36 -4.10 -1.10 3.11
C ILE A 36 -3.05 -0.69 4.14
N SER A 37 -2.10 0.15 3.74
CA SER A 37 -1.09 0.68 4.64
C SER A 37 -1.41 2.11 5.05
N ARG A 38 -1.41 2.38 6.35
CA ARG A 38 -1.53 3.74 6.92
C ARG A 38 -0.21 4.35 7.35
N MET A 39 0.88 3.59 7.21
CA MET A 39 2.21 3.96 7.67
C MET A 39 3.23 3.58 6.60
N ASN A 40 4.37 4.26 6.60
CA ASN A 40 5.49 3.98 5.73
C ASN A 40 6.80 4.28 6.48
N PRO A 41 7.93 3.68 6.08
CA PRO A 41 9.21 3.88 6.78
C PRO A 41 9.99 5.12 6.30
N TYR A 42 9.51 5.85 5.29
CA TYR A 42 10.29 6.87 4.61
C TYR A 42 10.03 8.29 5.10
N SER A 43 8.77 8.62 5.40
CA SER A 43 8.36 9.99 5.77
C SER A 43 7.08 9.99 6.60
N PRO A 44 6.89 10.94 7.53
CA PRO A 44 5.61 11.15 8.22
C PRO A 44 4.44 11.44 7.27
N GLU A 45 4.71 12.16 6.17
CA GLU A 45 3.76 12.42 5.10
C GLU A 45 4.20 11.70 3.82
N LEU A 46 3.31 10.90 3.25
CA LEU A 46 3.62 10.04 2.12
C LEU A 46 3.18 10.70 0.81
N ASN A 47 4.11 10.93 -0.11
CA ASN A 47 3.79 11.30 -1.48
C ASN A 47 3.63 10.06 -2.39
N TYR A 48 3.10 10.26 -3.59
CA TYR A 48 2.89 9.21 -4.59
C TYR A 48 4.13 8.34 -4.84
N PHE A 49 5.29 8.95 -5.09
CA PHE A 49 6.51 8.22 -5.46
C PHE A 49 7.01 7.36 -4.31
N LEU A 50 6.97 7.88 -3.08
CA LEU A 50 7.32 7.12 -1.89
C LEU A 50 6.31 5.99 -1.63
N ALA A 51 5.01 6.19 -1.89
CA ALA A 51 4.01 5.13 -1.79
C ALA A 51 4.27 4.02 -2.81
N TYR A 52 4.59 4.40 -4.05
CA TYR A 52 4.93 3.49 -5.13
C TYR A 52 6.16 2.64 -4.79
N GLN A 53 7.22 3.27 -4.30
CA GLN A 53 8.43 2.57 -3.86
C GLN A 53 8.19 1.71 -2.62
N TYR A 54 7.36 2.17 -1.70
CA TYR A 54 7.03 1.41 -0.50
C TYR A 54 6.36 0.09 -0.84
N CYS A 55 5.32 0.08 -1.67
CA CYS A 55 4.69 -1.16 -2.11
C CYS A 55 5.70 -2.10 -2.78
N ARG A 56 6.57 -1.58 -3.66
CA ARG A 56 7.60 -2.39 -4.33
C ARG A 56 8.62 -2.99 -3.35
N SER A 57 9.01 -2.25 -2.31
CA SER A 57 9.97 -2.72 -1.31
C SER A 57 9.48 -3.93 -0.51
N ILE A 58 8.17 -4.16 -0.46
CA ILE A 58 7.54 -5.30 0.23
C ILE A 58 6.96 -6.33 -0.75
N GLY A 59 7.42 -6.32 -2.01
CA GLY A 59 6.99 -7.29 -3.03
C GLY A 59 5.55 -7.10 -3.52
N LEU A 60 4.98 -5.91 -3.31
CA LEU A 60 3.64 -5.53 -3.77
C LEU A 60 3.73 -4.43 -4.83
N GLN A 61 2.58 -3.97 -5.30
CA GLN A 61 2.43 -2.80 -6.16
C GLN A 61 1.21 -1.99 -5.70
N LEU A 62 1.19 -0.69 -6.01
CA LEU A 62 0.00 0.12 -5.76
C LEU A 62 -1.18 -0.45 -6.55
N ALA A 63 -2.37 -0.40 -5.97
CA ALA A 63 -3.57 -0.98 -6.57
C ALA A 63 -3.94 -0.29 -7.89
N SER A 64 -4.38 -1.07 -8.86
CA SER A 64 -5.07 -0.60 -10.07
C SER A 64 -6.49 -1.14 -10.04
N PHE A 65 -7.44 -0.41 -10.61
CA PHE A 65 -8.82 -0.87 -10.69
C PHE A 65 -9.27 -0.91 -12.14
N GLU A 66 -9.63 -2.09 -12.63
CA GLU A 66 -10.04 -2.28 -14.03
C GLU A 66 -11.51 -1.88 -14.27
N THR A 67 -12.31 -1.84 -13.21
CA THR A 67 -13.75 -1.54 -13.30
C THR A 67 -14.19 -0.58 -12.20
N LYS A 68 -15.31 0.09 -12.47
CA LYS A 68 -15.95 1.00 -11.52
C LYS A 68 -16.35 0.29 -10.23
N GLU A 69 -16.90 -0.90 -10.40
CA GLU A 69 -17.46 -1.72 -9.33
C GLU A 69 -16.39 -2.11 -8.32
N LYS A 70 -15.18 -2.48 -8.79
CA LYS A 70 -14.06 -2.82 -7.89
C LYS A 70 -13.59 -1.63 -7.07
N ALA A 71 -13.48 -0.47 -7.70
CA ALA A 71 -13.09 0.75 -7.00
C ALA A 71 -14.18 1.20 -6.01
N ASP A 72 -15.45 1.08 -6.38
CA ASP A 72 -16.59 1.37 -5.51
C ASP A 72 -16.62 0.44 -4.29
N ALA A 73 -16.40 -0.86 -4.52
CA ALA A 73 -16.28 -1.84 -3.45
C ALA A 73 -15.13 -1.49 -2.48
N MET A 74 -13.97 -1.06 -3.01
CA MET A 74 -12.86 -0.59 -2.17
C MET A 74 -13.23 0.66 -1.37
N MET A 75 -13.82 1.68 -2.00
CA MET A 75 -14.23 2.91 -1.31
C MET A 75 -15.28 2.63 -0.23
N GLN A 76 -16.28 1.80 -0.53
CA GLN A 76 -17.30 1.38 0.43
C GLN A 76 -16.66 0.65 1.62
N TYR A 77 -15.73 -0.27 1.37
CA TYR A 77 -14.99 -0.94 2.43
C TYR A 77 -14.25 0.06 3.31
N LEU A 78 -13.49 0.98 2.71
CA LEU A 78 -12.70 1.97 3.45
C LEU A 78 -13.60 2.86 4.33
N THR A 79 -14.72 3.31 3.80
CA THR A 79 -15.72 4.09 4.55
C THR A 79 -16.28 3.29 5.71
N ASN A 80 -16.77 2.06 5.47
CA ASN A 80 -17.38 1.22 6.49
C ASN A 80 -16.38 0.80 7.59
N ALA A 81 -15.11 0.67 7.24
CA ALA A 81 -14.03 0.36 8.17
C ALA A 81 -13.52 1.58 8.97
N GLY A 82 -14.11 2.77 8.77
CA GLY A 82 -13.72 4.00 9.48
C GLY A 82 -12.41 4.60 8.98
N TYR A 83 -12.03 4.33 7.72
CA TYR A 83 -10.88 4.96 7.06
C TYR A 83 -11.24 6.26 6.32
N ASN A 84 -12.45 6.77 6.49
CA ASN A 84 -12.96 8.01 5.88
C ASN A 84 -12.16 9.29 6.19
N LYS A 85 -11.20 9.24 7.11
CA LYS A 85 -10.31 10.36 7.46
C LYS A 85 -8.93 10.29 6.80
N TYR A 86 -8.70 9.32 5.92
CA TYR A 86 -7.42 9.08 5.26
C TYR A 86 -7.60 9.08 3.75
N ASP A 87 -6.62 9.65 3.05
CA ASP A 87 -6.45 9.45 1.62
C ASP A 87 -5.43 8.32 1.38
N PHE A 88 -5.68 7.52 0.35
CA PHE A 88 -4.80 6.41 -0.03
C PHE A 88 -4.30 6.56 -1.45
N TRP A 89 -3.00 6.33 -1.64
CA TRP A 89 -2.41 6.27 -2.96
C TRP A 89 -2.83 4.99 -3.69
N THR A 90 -3.20 5.16 -4.96
CA THR A 90 -3.39 4.07 -5.92
C THR A 90 -2.33 4.22 -7.02
N SER A 91 -2.25 3.27 -7.95
CA SER A 91 -1.23 3.30 -9.01
C SER A 91 -1.50 4.34 -10.09
N GLY A 92 -2.66 5.00 -10.09
CA GLY A 92 -3.05 5.98 -11.08
C GLY A 92 -2.13 7.19 -11.09
N ASN A 93 -1.63 7.58 -12.26
CA ASN A 93 -0.78 8.75 -12.42
C ASN A 93 -0.88 9.32 -13.84
N ARG A 94 -0.50 10.60 -13.99
CA ARG A 94 -0.44 11.32 -15.28
C ARG A 94 0.92 12.00 -15.51
N LEU A 95 1.95 11.67 -14.74
CA LEU A 95 3.25 12.30 -14.90
C LEU A 95 3.87 11.88 -16.23
N GLY A 96 4.18 12.86 -17.08
CA GLY A 96 4.77 12.64 -18.40
C GLY A 96 3.76 12.20 -19.47
N THR A 97 2.46 12.36 -19.23
CA THR A 97 1.39 12.01 -20.18
C THR A 97 0.13 12.83 -19.94
N ASP A 98 -0.67 13.06 -20.97
CA ASP A 98 -1.94 13.80 -20.86
C ASP A 98 -3.12 12.91 -20.41
N MET A 99 -2.89 11.60 -20.27
CA MET A 99 -3.90 10.63 -19.87
C MET A 99 -3.56 9.97 -18.54
N MET A 100 -4.59 9.63 -17.76
CA MET A 100 -4.41 8.83 -16.55
C MET A 100 -4.07 7.38 -16.92
N ILE A 101 -2.97 6.87 -16.36
CA ILE A 101 -2.48 5.50 -16.55
C ILE A 101 -2.35 4.79 -15.21
N TRP A 102 -2.76 3.53 -15.16
CA TRP A 102 -2.48 2.64 -14.03
C TRP A 102 -1.03 2.17 -14.08
N MET A 103 -0.14 2.79 -13.32
CA MET A 103 1.31 2.54 -13.41
C MET A 103 1.76 1.13 -13.03
N SER A 104 0.90 0.35 -12.36
CA SER A 104 1.19 -1.05 -12.03
C SER A 104 0.83 -2.02 -13.16
N THR A 105 -0.09 -1.66 -14.07
CA THR A 105 -0.53 -2.53 -15.19
C THR A 105 -0.15 -1.97 -16.55
N GLY A 106 0.17 -0.67 -16.65
CA GLY A 106 0.41 0.03 -17.91
C GLY A 106 -0.86 0.32 -18.71
N LEU A 107 -2.04 0.02 -18.16
CA LEU A 107 -3.32 0.22 -18.84
C LEU A 107 -3.86 1.64 -18.61
N PRO A 108 -4.53 2.22 -19.62
CA PRO A 108 -5.21 3.51 -19.46
C PRO A 108 -6.38 3.40 -18.49
N PHE A 109 -6.77 4.52 -17.88
CA PHE A 109 -8.04 4.62 -17.16
C PHE A 109 -9.21 4.41 -18.12
N ASN A 110 -10.26 3.74 -17.65
CA ASN A 110 -11.48 3.63 -18.42
C ASN A 110 -12.22 4.99 -18.37
N ALA A 111 -12.48 5.61 -19.52
CA ALA A 111 -13.11 6.93 -19.57
C ALA A 111 -14.55 6.97 -19.01
N THR A 112 -15.24 5.84 -18.88
CA THR A 112 -16.54 5.80 -18.17
C THR A 112 -16.38 5.82 -16.64
N PHE A 113 -15.16 5.65 -16.16
CA PHE A 113 -14.81 5.50 -14.76
C PHE A 113 -13.47 6.18 -14.46
N ASP A 114 -13.50 7.50 -14.30
CA ASP A 114 -12.33 8.25 -13.87
C ASP A 114 -12.73 9.20 -12.74
N TYR A 115 -12.62 8.72 -11.51
CA TYR A 115 -12.81 9.55 -10.32
C TYR A 115 -11.78 10.67 -10.18
N MET A 116 -10.69 10.60 -10.95
CA MET A 116 -9.60 11.56 -10.89
C MET A 116 -9.74 12.63 -11.98
N ARG A 117 -10.70 12.49 -12.90
CA ARG A 117 -11.04 13.52 -13.86
C ARG A 117 -11.74 14.65 -13.13
N ARG A 118 -11.03 15.77 -12.99
CA ARG A 118 -11.65 17.04 -12.60
C ARG A 118 -12.71 17.40 -13.64
N SER A 119 -13.91 17.76 -13.19
CA SER A 119 -14.95 18.26 -14.09
C SER A 119 -14.42 19.48 -14.82
N GLU A 120 -14.62 19.56 -16.14
CA GLU A 120 -14.23 20.69 -16.99
C GLU A 120 -14.97 22.01 -16.64
N SER A 121 -15.70 22.06 -15.53
CA SER A 121 -16.57 23.16 -15.11
C SER A 121 -16.09 23.91 -13.86
N GLU A 122 -14.81 23.77 -13.49
CA GLU A 122 -14.21 24.48 -12.34
C GLU A 122 -13.03 25.39 -12.76
N ASP A 123 -13.17 26.05 -13.90
CA ASP A 123 -12.32 27.19 -14.32
C ASP A 123 -13.15 28.49 -14.39
#